data_AF-A0A7S4DWN9-F1
#
_entry.id   AF-A0A7S4DWN9-F1
#
_cell.length_a   1.000
_cell.length_b   1.000
_cell.length_c   1.000
_cell.angle_alpha   90.00
_cell.angle_beta   90.00
_cell.angle_gamma   90.00
#
_symmetry.space_group_name_H-M   'P 1'
#
loop_
_entity.id
_entity.type
_entity.pdbx_description
1 polymer ?
#
loop_
_entity_poly.entity_id
_entity_poly.type
_entity_poly.pdbx_seq_one_letter_code
_entity_poly.pdbx_strand_id
1 'polypeptide(L)'
;VLEGHWINTDLKSTGTIGHSFVSKKNGGPLLAAYGKCHPTWSNSVFRHVETKEGFRSTNDHGFKVEKLVGTIDSNGVLTVVEKTTYTDKSGRKDREDVYSLLK
;
A
#
# COMPACT_ATOMS: atom_id res chain seq x y z
N VAL A 1 -12.04 6.18 -10.63
CA VAL A 1 -12.28 4.84 -10.07
C VAL A 1 -11.05 4.02 -10.32
N LEU A 2 -10.17 3.97 -9.32
CA LEU A 2 -9.05 3.05 -9.35
C LEU A 2 -9.58 1.69 -8.83
N GLU A 3 -9.62 0.69 -9.71
CA GLU A 3 -10.12 -0.65 -9.37
C GLU A 3 -9.25 -1.70 -10.07
N GLY A 4 -8.76 -2.65 -9.27
CA GLY A 4 -7.93 -3.74 -9.75
C GLY A 4 -7.14 -4.43 -8.65
N HIS A 5 -6.42 -5.46 -9.07
CA HIS A 5 -5.44 -6.16 -8.26
C HIS A 5 -4.08 -5.86 -8.86
N TRP A 6 -3.10 -5.56 -8.02
CA TRP A 6 -1.75 -5.28 -8.44
C TRP A 6 -0.77 -6.17 -7.69
N ILE A 7 0.13 -6.79 -8.42
CA ILE A 7 1.07 -7.78 -7.90
C ILE A 7 2.48 -7.26 -8.04
N ASN A 8 3.26 -7.42 -6.97
CA ASN A 8 4.66 -7.09 -6.95
C ASN A 8 5.41 -8.05 -7.87
N THR A 9 6.15 -7.48 -8.81
CA THR A 9 6.96 -8.24 -9.75
C THR A 9 8.38 -8.48 -9.25
N ASP A 10 8.79 -7.81 -8.16
CA ASP A 10 10.10 -8.01 -7.57
C ASP A 10 10.14 -9.26 -6.68
N LEU A 11 10.74 -10.33 -7.22
CA LEU A 11 10.97 -11.58 -6.52
C LEU A 11 11.90 -11.45 -5.30
N LYS A 12 12.72 -10.38 -5.25
CA LYS A 12 13.65 -10.07 -4.15
C LYS A 12 13.02 -9.23 -3.04
N SER A 13 11.82 -8.68 -3.25
CA SER A 13 11.09 -7.99 -2.19
C SER A 13 10.95 -8.89 -0.96
N THR A 14 11.40 -8.38 0.19
CA THR A 14 11.26 -9.02 1.50
C THR A 14 9.95 -8.66 2.19
N GLY A 15 9.08 -7.88 1.52
CA GLY A 15 7.88 -7.28 2.11
C GLY A 15 6.57 -7.73 1.44
N THR A 16 5.72 -6.75 1.11
CA THR A 16 4.40 -6.94 0.51
C THR A 16 4.53 -7.53 -0.90
N ILE A 17 3.91 -8.71 -1.13
CA ILE A 17 3.80 -9.38 -2.44
C ILE A 17 2.78 -8.65 -3.33
N GLY A 18 1.88 -7.84 -2.77
CA GLY A 18 1.19 -6.82 -3.56
C GLY A 18 -0.04 -6.22 -2.89
N HIS A 19 -0.81 -5.52 -3.71
CA HIS A 19 -1.88 -4.63 -3.27
C HIS A 19 -3.15 -4.90 -4.10
N SER A 20 -4.27 -5.14 -3.42
CA SER A 20 -5.59 -5.10 -4.03
C SER A 20 -6.21 -3.75 -3.72
N PHE A 21 -6.58 -3.00 -4.76
CA PHE A 21 -7.13 -1.66 -4.60
C PHE A 21 -8.53 -1.59 -5.20
N VAL A 22 -9.50 -1.17 -4.39
CA VAL A 22 -10.85 -0.84 -4.84
C VAL A 22 -11.26 0.51 -4.27
N SER A 23 -11.25 1.56 -5.11
CA SER A 23 -11.88 2.83 -4.78
C SER A 23 -13.27 2.88 -5.37
N LYS A 24 -14.28 2.67 -4.53
CA LYS A 24 -15.68 2.80 -4.93
C LYS A 24 -16.08 4.26 -4.82
N LYS A 25 -16.84 4.75 -5.79
CA LYS A 25 -17.39 6.12 -5.81
C LYS A 25 -18.18 6.49 -4.52
N ASN A 26 -18.79 5.49 -3.87
CA ASN A 26 -19.65 5.66 -2.68
C ASN A 26 -19.27 4.73 -1.50
N GLY A 27 -18.12 4.06 -1.57
CA GLY A 27 -17.64 3.17 -0.51
C GLY A 27 -16.19 3.52 -0.24
N GLY A 28 -15.85 3.72 1.04
CA GLY A 28 -14.50 4.06 1.46
C GLY A 28 -13.48 3.19 0.72
N PRO A 29 -12.41 3.77 0.18
CA PRO A 29 -11.53 3.02 -0.70
C PRO A 29 -10.77 1.99 0.13
N LEU A 30 -10.78 0.74 -0.32
CA LEU A 30 -10.17 -0.36 0.40
C LEU A 30 -8.91 -0.78 -0.34
N LEU A 31 -7.79 -0.64 0.37
CA LEU A 31 -6.51 -1.18 -0.03
C LEU A 31 -6.22 -2.37 0.88
N ALA A 32 -6.08 -3.56 0.32
CA ALA A 32 -5.59 -4.74 1.03
C ALA A 32 -4.17 -5.04 0.56
N ALA A 33 -3.25 -5.23 1.50
CA ALA A 33 -1.87 -5.60 1.23
C ALA A 33 -1.66 -7.08 1.63
N TYR A 34 -0.88 -7.83 0.85
CA TYR A 34 -0.54 -9.21 1.16
C TYR A 34 0.98 -9.39 1.28
N GLY A 35 1.44 -9.95 2.40
CA GLY A 35 2.86 -10.06 2.75
C GLY A 35 3.47 -11.42 2.40
N LYS A 36 4.78 -11.45 2.12
CA LYS A 36 5.51 -12.69 1.78
C LYS A 36 5.51 -13.74 2.89
N CYS A 37 5.52 -13.29 4.14
CA CYS A 37 5.54 -14.17 5.32
C CYS A 37 4.14 -14.66 5.74
N HIS A 38 3.07 -14.01 5.25
CA HIS A 38 1.69 -14.37 5.54
C HIS A 38 0.90 -14.34 4.22
N PRO A 39 0.92 -15.42 3.42
CA PRO A 39 0.24 -15.49 2.12
C PRO A 39 -1.30 -15.54 2.23
N THR A 40 -1.84 -15.33 3.42
CA THR A 40 -3.26 -15.13 3.68
C THR A 40 -3.57 -13.63 3.66
N TRP A 41 -4.74 -13.25 3.13
CA TRP A 41 -5.20 -11.86 3.13
C TRP A 41 -5.18 -11.26 4.55
N SER A 42 -4.16 -10.47 4.86
CA SER A 42 -4.18 -9.57 6.02
C SER A 42 -4.80 -8.26 5.56
N ASN A 43 -6.06 -8.03 5.91
CA ASN A 43 -6.74 -6.81 5.55
C ASN A 43 -6.29 -5.67 6.48
N SER A 44 -5.23 -4.97 6.13
CA SER A 44 -4.96 -3.64 6.69
C SER A 44 -5.89 -2.65 5.99
N VAL A 45 -6.91 -2.15 6.69
CA VAL A 45 -7.85 -1.18 6.10
C VAL A 45 -7.26 0.21 6.20
N PHE A 46 -6.80 0.75 5.07
CA PHE A 46 -6.30 2.11 5.00
C PHE A 46 -7.43 3.12 4.82
N ARG A 47 -7.32 4.29 5.46
CA ARG A 47 -8.11 5.46 5.06
C ARG A 47 -7.50 6.02 3.78
N HIS A 48 -8.25 5.96 2.70
CA HIS A 48 -7.77 6.30 1.37
C HIS A 48 -8.41 7.58 0.81
N VAL A 49 -7.64 8.32 0.01
CA VAL A 49 -8.05 9.51 -0.73
C VAL A 49 -7.53 9.40 -2.17
N GLU A 50 -8.43 9.45 -3.15
CA GLU A 50 -8.04 9.50 -4.56
C GLU A 50 -7.28 10.82 -4.84
N THR A 51 -6.23 10.74 -5.67
CA THR A 51 -5.53 11.90 -6.21
C THR A 51 -5.67 11.92 -7.72
N LYS A 52 -5.26 13.02 -8.36
CA LYS A 52 -5.30 13.14 -9.83
C LYS A 52 -4.47 12.06 -10.53
N GLU A 53 -3.35 11.67 -9.92
CA GLU A 53 -2.38 10.72 -10.48
C GLU A 53 -2.52 9.28 -9.91
N GLY A 54 -3.42 9.09 -8.94
CA GLY A 54 -3.55 7.83 -8.23
C GLY A 54 -4.19 8.03 -6.87
N PHE A 55 -3.40 7.90 -5.81
CA PHE A 55 -3.95 7.52 -4.52
C PHE A 55 -3.03 7.88 -3.32
N ARG A 56 -3.60 8.33 -2.20
CA ARG A 56 -2.93 8.43 -0.89
C ARG A 56 -3.69 7.70 0.19
N SER A 57 -2.98 6.97 1.06
CA SER A 57 -3.57 6.15 2.12
C SER A 57 -2.83 6.32 3.43
N THR A 58 -3.53 6.20 4.55
CA THR A 58 -2.93 6.18 5.89
C THR A 58 -3.59 5.12 6.76
N ASN A 59 -2.76 4.37 7.49
CA ASN A 59 -3.17 3.39 8.47
C ASN A 59 -2.40 3.66 9.76
N ASP A 60 -3.14 3.80 10.86
CA ASP A 60 -2.58 4.13 12.17
C ASP A 60 -2.71 2.90 13.06
N HIS A 61 -1.56 2.36 13.44
CA HIS A 61 -1.45 1.37 14.47
C HIS A 61 -0.89 2.04 15.72
N GLY A 62 -1.36 1.65 16.91
CA GLY A 62 -0.91 2.27 18.17
C GLY A 62 0.62 2.30 18.40
N PHE A 63 1.40 1.53 17.62
CA PHE A 63 2.86 1.50 17.65
C PHE A 63 3.55 2.03 16.37
N LYS A 64 2.81 2.27 15.27
CA LYS A 64 3.34 2.77 13.99
C LYS A 64 2.28 3.45 13.13
N VAL A 65 2.69 4.44 12.34
CA VAL A 65 1.87 5.04 11.30
C VAL A 65 2.40 4.65 9.93
N GLU A 66 1.55 4.09 9.08
CA GLU A 66 1.86 3.71 7.70
C GLU A 66 1.18 4.68 6.73
N LYS A 67 1.95 5.21 5.77
CA LYS A 67 1.46 6.07 4.69
C LYS A 67 1.82 5.45 3.36
N LEU A 68 0.84 5.34 2.47
CA LEU A 68 1.05 4.83 1.11
C LEU A 68 0.72 5.92 0.10
N VAL A 69 1.59 6.09 -0.89
CA VAL A 69 1.36 6.98 -2.03
C VAL A 69 1.48 6.16 -3.30
N GLY A 70 0.36 6.02 -4.02
CA GLY A 70 0.28 5.27 -5.26
C GLY A 70 0.13 6.19 -6.47
N THR A 71 0.88 5.90 -7.54
CA THR A 71 0.78 6.58 -8.84
C THR A 71 0.78 5.55 -9.96
N ILE A 72 -0.10 5.73 -10.95
CA ILE A 72 -0.15 4.86 -12.13
C ILE A 72 0.47 5.57 -13.32
N ASP A 73 1.40 4.90 -14.00
CA ASP A 73 2.03 5.42 -15.21
C ASP A 73 1.18 5.13 -16.48
N SER A 74 1.64 5.64 -17.62
CA SER A 74 0.95 5.45 -18.91
C SER A 74 0.91 3.99 -19.38
N ASN A 75 1.75 3.12 -18.81
CA ASN A 75 1.81 1.69 -19.12
C ASN A 75 0.91 0.87 -18.17
N GLY A 76 0.23 1.50 -17.22
CA GLY A 76 -0.62 0.83 -16.24
C GLY A 76 0.15 0.24 -15.05
N VAL A 77 1.45 0.54 -14.91
CA VAL A 77 2.26 0.12 -13.77
C VAL A 77 1.92 1.00 -12.57
N LEU A 78 1.58 0.38 -11.45
CA LEU A 78 1.33 1.06 -10.19
C LEU A 78 2.62 1.11 -9.38
N THR A 79 3.13 2.32 -9.14
CA THR A 79 4.21 2.55 -8.17
C THR A 79 3.61 2.93 -6.83
N VAL A 80 3.97 2.22 -5.76
CA VAL A 80 3.55 2.51 -4.38
C VAL A 80 4.78 2.82 -3.54
N VAL A 81 4.80 3.99 -2.91
CA VAL A 81 5.77 4.34 -1.87
C VAL A 81 5.11 4.14 -0.52
N GLU A 82 5.66 3.24 0.28
CA GLU A 82 5.27 2.96 1.66
C GLU A 82 6.22 3.63 2.63
N LYS A 83 5.69 4.47 3.52
CA LYS A 83 6.45 5.09 4.60
C LYS A 83 5.89 4.63 5.94
N THR A 84 6.76 4.06 6.76
CA THR A 84 6.42 3.61 8.12
C THR A 84 7.16 4.47 9.13
N THR A 85 6.42 5.13 10.02
CA THR A 85 6.95 5.85 11.17
C THR A 85 6.62 5.10 12.45
N TYR A 86 7.62 4.70 13.23
CA TYR A 86 7.40 3.99 14.51
C TYR A 86 7.17 4.99 15.64
N THR A 87 6.06 4.84 16.37
CA THR A 87 5.64 5.76 17.44
C THR A 87 5.76 5.16 18.84
N ASP A 88 6.10 3.87 18.93
CA ASP A 88 6.20 3.09 20.18
C ASP A 88 7.45 3.35 21.02
N LYS A 89 8.27 4.36 20.68
CA LYS A 89 9.54 4.67 21.35
C LYS A 89 10.51 3.47 21.44
N SER A 90 10.35 2.45 20.61
CA SER A 90 11.19 1.24 20.61
C SER A 90 12.62 1.47 20.11
N GLY A 91 12.94 2.66 19.59
CA GLY A 91 14.22 2.96 18.94
C GLY A 91 14.35 2.38 17.53
N ARG A 92 13.30 1.74 17.00
CA ARG A 92 13.25 1.32 15.59
C ARG A 92 13.33 2.54 14.69
N LYS A 93 14.13 2.43 13.63
CA LYS A 93 14.20 3.46 12.59
C LYS A 93 12.98 3.40 11.69
N ASP A 94 12.50 4.56 11.30
CA ASP A 94 11.52 4.73 10.23
C ASP A 94 12.00 4.06 8.95
N ARG A 95 11.04 3.62 8.14
CA ARG A 95 11.30 2.87 6.91
C ARG A 95 10.57 3.48 5.74
N GLU A 96 11.18 3.34 4.58
CA GLU A 96 10.59 3.67 3.30
C GLU A 96 10.85 2.52 2.34
N ASP A 97 9.78 2.01 1.73
CA ASP A 97 9.80 0.91 0.79
C ASP A 97 9.09 1.36 -0.50
N VAL A 98 9.60 0.92 -1.66
CA VAL A 98 9.03 1.26 -2.96
C VAL A 98 8.70 -0.01 -3.71
N TYR A 99 7.46 -0.09 -4.21
CA TYR A 99 6.96 -1.24 -4.94
C TYR A 99 6.53 -0.82 -6.34
N SER A 100 6.92 -1.59 -7.35
CA SER A 100 6.38 -1.50 -8.70
C SER A 100 5.50 -2.73 -8.93
N LEU A 101 4.23 -2.47 -9.24
CA LEU A 101 3.20 -3.49 -9.29
C LEU A 101 2.54 -3.50 -10.66
N LEU A 102 2.32 -4.70 -11.21
CA LEU A 102 1.57 -4.89 -12.45
C LEU A 102 0.12 -5.26 -12.13
N LYS A 103 -0.80 -4.75 -12.94
CA LYS A 103 -2.24 -5.02 -12.84
C LYS A 103 -2.58 -6.45 -13.28
#